data_AF-A0A9E3P2Z5-F1
#
_entry.id   AF-A0A9E3P2Z5-F1
#
_cell.length_a   1.000
_cell.length_b   1.000
_cell.length_c   1.000
_cell.angle_alpha   90.00
_cell.angle_beta   90.00
_cell.angle_gamma   90.00
#
_symmetry.space_group_name_H-M   'P 1'
#
loop_
_entity.id
_entity.type
_entity.pdbx_description
1 polymer ?
#
loop_
_entity_poly.entity_id
_entity_poly.type
_entity_poly.pdbx_seq_one_letter_code
_entity_poly.pdbx_strand_id
1 'polypeptide(L)'
;MGLRRRLIALAFVALACASCKPKEPPKNDRPSDRLSPNEQVEGKERAFGLPLPRQARVEARFEKSVLVRSLLTPEELANFVRARVKEGTVTPGATSTVLEMVVPREDANKKLTIEVRPLRLGDGTKSEMVVRDTTPPPFEPNLSNEERWKKAGLAPNGQLLDPKHLE
;
A
#
# COMPACT_ATOMS: atom_id res chain seq x y z
N MET A 1 19.02 10.56 68.31
CA MET A 1 18.27 10.10 69.50
C MET A 1 16.90 9.62 68.99
N GLY A 2 16.41 8.38 69.08
CA GLY A 2 16.87 7.06 69.54
C GLY A 2 16.03 6.04 68.77
N LEU A 3 16.60 4.97 68.22
CA LEU A 3 16.75 3.66 68.85
C LEU A 3 15.44 3.08 69.42
N ARG A 4 14.74 2.21 68.68
CA ARG A 4 14.13 0.98 69.23
C ARG A 4 14.03 -0.13 68.17
N ARG A 5 14.91 -1.11 68.36
CA ARG A 5 14.88 -2.47 67.81
C ARG A 5 13.62 -3.22 68.28
N ARG A 6 12.99 -4.02 67.42
CA ARG A 6 12.35 -5.28 67.82
C ARG A 6 12.55 -6.34 66.74
N LEU A 7 13.46 -7.26 67.03
CA LEU A 7 13.55 -8.60 66.48
C LEU A 7 12.38 -9.41 67.03
N ILE A 8 11.59 -10.05 66.17
CA ILE A 8 10.85 -11.27 66.52
C ILE A 8 11.03 -12.23 65.34
N ALA A 9 11.86 -13.26 65.57
CA ALA A 9 11.88 -14.47 64.78
C ALA A 9 10.80 -15.41 65.31
N LEU A 10 10.00 -16.00 64.42
CA LEU A 10 9.32 -17.25 64.71
C LEU A 10 9.21 -18.06 63.41
N ALA A 11 9.92 -19.20 63.42
CA ALA A 11 9.86 -20.23 62.41
C ALA A 11 8.89 -21.32 62.89
N PHE A 12 7.98 -21.79 62.01
CA PHE A 12 7.32 -23.09 62.00
C PHE A 12 6.67 -23.23 60.61
N VAL A 13 7.30 -23.93 59.65
CA VAL A 13 7.15 -25.37 59.36
C VAL A 13 5.69 -25.80 59.18
N ALA A 14 5.27 -26.01 57.93
CA ALA A 14 4.49 -27.20 57.52
C ALA A 14 4.37 -27.23 55.99
N LEU A 15 5.13 -28.14 55.41
CA LEU A 15 5.08 -28.62 54.05
C LEU A 15 3.84 -29.51 53.90
N ALA A 16 2.86 -29.13 53.07
CA ALA A 16 1.77 -30.02 52.67
C ALA A 16 1.11 -29.61 51.34
N CYS A 17 1.43 -30.39 50.31
CA CYS A 17 0.55 -30.92 49.26
C CYS A 17 -0.39 -29.96 48.51
N ALA A 18 -0.10 -29.76 47.22
CA ALA A 18 -0.87 -30.43 46.16
C ALA A 18 -0.41 -29.97 44.77
N SER A 19 0.40 -30.80 44.12
CA SER A 19 0.24 -31.21 42.71
C SER A 19 -0.40 -30.20 41.74
N CYS A 20 0.21 -29.03 41.55
CA CYS A 20 0.01 -28.26 40.33
C CYS A 20 0.87 -28.88 39.23
N LYS A 21 0.34 -29.90 38.55
CA LYS A 21 0.89 -30.29 37.24
C LYS A 21 0.86 -29.02 36.36
N PRO A 22 1.98 -28.58 35.78
CA PRO A 22 1.95 -27.53 34.78
C PRO A 22 0.99 -27.99 33.69
N LYS A 23 -0.13 -27.30 33.53
CA LYS A 23 -1.00 -27.50 32.37
C LYS A 23 -0.18 -27.01 31.18
N GLU A 24 0.45 -27.93 30.47
CA GLU A 24 1.10 -27.61 29.20
C GLU A 24 0.09 -26.84 28.36
N PRO A 25 0.43 -25.62 27.90
CA PRO A 25 -0.44 -24.92 26.98
C PRO A 25 -0.64 -25.85 25.78
N PRO A 26 -1.88 -26.04 25.29
CA PRO A 26 -2.12 -26.92 24.16
C PRO A 26 -1.19 -26.48 23.03
N LYS A 27 -0.22 -27.34 22.68
CA LYS A 27 0.58 -27.17 21.47
C LYS A 27 -0.40 -27.17 20.32
N ASN A 28 -0.64 -25.99 19.78
CA ASN A 28 -1.41 -25.82 18.57
C ASN A 28 -0.51 -26.28 17.41
N ASP A 29 -0.34 -27.60 17.27
CA ASP A 29 0.50 -28.27 16.26
C ASP A 29 -0.18 -28.27 14.87
N ARG A 30 -0.93 -27.22 14.57
CA ARG A 30 -1.35 -26.94 13.20
C ARG A 30 -0.56 -25.70 12.78
N PRO A 31 0.18 -25.73 11.65
CA PRO A 31 0.52 -24.48 11.00
C PRO A 31 -0.80 -23.77 10.75
N SER A 32 -1.07 -22.75 11.54
CA SER A 32 -2.28 -21.98 11.44
C SER A 32 -2.15 -21.21 10.13
N ASP A 33 -2.64 -21.81 9.05
CA ASP A 33 -2.90 -21.17 7.76
C ASP A 33 -4.05 -20.17 7.93
N ARG A 34 -3.82 -19.21 8.82
CA ARG A 34 -4.68 -18.08 9.10
C ARG A 34 -3.86 -16.87 8.74
N LEU A 35 -4.35 -16.14 7.76
CA LEU A 35 -3.89 -14.81 7.44
C LEU A 35 -3.86 -13.97 8.72
N SER A 36 -2.87 -13.10 8.83
CA SER A 36 -2.85 -12.14 9.93
C SER A 36 -4.14 -11.31 9.93
N PRO A 37 -4.62 -10.80 11.08
CA PRO A 37 -5.89 -10.07 11.14
C PRO A 37 -6.07 -8.94 10.13
N ASN A 38 -4.97 -8.36 9.64
CA ASN A 38 -4.96 -7.25 8.66
C ASN A 38 -4.37 -7.66 7.30
N GLU A 39 -4.16 -8.96 7.07
CA GLU A 39 -3.58 -9.47 5.84
C GLU A 39 -4.69 -9.71 4.81
N GLN A 40 -4.78 -8.80 3.85
CA GLN A 40 -5.75 -8.86 2.77
C GLN A 40 -5.23 -9.77 1.65
N VAL A 41 -6.11 -10.66 1.17
CA VAL A 41 -5.80 -11.58 0.07
C VAL A 41 -5.84 -10.85 -1.26
N GLU A 42 -4.89 -11.17 -2.13
CA GLU A 42 -4.85 -10.67 -3.49
C GLU A 42 -6.03 -11.21 -4.32
N GLY A 43 -6.65 -10.31 -5.07
CA GLY A 43 -7.71 -10.61 -6.02
C GLY A 43 -7.15 -10.99 -7.39
N LYS A 44 -8.06 -11.23 -8.33
CA LYS A 44 -7.71 -11.51 -9.73
C LYS A 44 -7.41 -10.26 -10.55
N GLU A 45 -7.85 -9.10 -10.07
CA GLU A 45 -7.77 -7.84 -10.81
C GLU A 45 -6.43 -7.12 -10.58
N ARG A 46 -6.00 -6.37 -11.60
CA ARG A 46 -4.76 -5.59 -11.59
C ARG A 46 -4.95 -4.18 -12.14
N ALA A 47 -4.22 -3.22 -11.60
CA ALA A 47 -4.16 -1.82 -12.04
C ALA A 47 -2.71 -1.43 -12.37
N PHE A 48 -2.36 -1.34 -13.66
CA PHE A 48 -0.98 -1.07 -14.13
C PHE A 48 0.08 -2.00 -13.48
N GLY A 49 -0.22 -3.30 -13.43
CA GLY A 49 0.67 -4.29 -12.80
C GLY A 49 0.59 -4.35 -11.27
N LEU A 50 -0.12 -3.43 -10.60
CA LEU A 50 -0.41 -3.53 -9.17
C LEU A 50 -1.55 -4.53 -8.92
N PRO A 51 -1.36 -5.61 -8.14
CA PRO A 51 -2.45 -6.51 -7.77
C PRO A 51 -3.42 -5.78 -6.83
N LEU A 52 -4.72 -6.00 -7.04
CA LEU A 52 -5.78 -5.43 -6.20
C LEU A 52 -6.24 -6.45 -5.15
N PRO A 53 -6.73 -6.02 -3.98
CA PRO A 53 -7.25 -6.97 -2.99
C PRO A 53 -8.55 -7.60 -3.49
N ARG A 54 -8.89 -8.80 -3.00
CA ARG A 54 -10.08 -9.56 -3.43
C ARG A 54 -11.41 -8.81 -3.27
N GLN A 55 -11.47 -7.88 -2.32
CA GLN A 55 -12.64 -7.04 -2.04
C GLN A 55 -12.62 -5.69 -2.78
N ALA A 56 -11.68 -5.50 -3.71
CA ALA A 56 -11.66 -4.37 -4.62
C ALA A 56 -12.02 -4.79 -6.04
N ARG A 57 -12.61 -3.86 -6.78
CA ARG A 57 -13.00 -4.02 -8.18
C ARG A 57 -12.66 -2.75 -8.96
N VAL A 58 -12.25 -2.92 -10.21
CA VAL A 58 -12.03 -1.83 -11.16
C VAL A 58 -13.38 -1.37 -11.70
N GLU A 59 -13.69 -0.09 -11.50
CA GLU A 59 -14.92 0.50 -12.04
C GLU A 59 -14.71 1.14 -13.41
N ALA A 60 -13.54 1.74 -13.63
CA ALA A 60 -13.20 2.34 -14.90
C ALA A 60 -11.71 2.22 -15.19
N ARG A 61 -11.37 2.05 -16.47
CA ARG A 61 -10.01 2.07 -16.98
C ARG A 61 -9.89 3.19 -18.00
N PHE A 62 -8.92 4.05 -17.81
CA PHE A 62 -8.51 5.10 -18.72
C PHE A 62 -7.06 4.83 -19.14
N GLU A 63 -6.61 5.53 -20.19
CA GLU A 63 -5.25 5.35 -20.72
C GLU A 63 -4.16 5.51 -19.65
N LYS A 64 -4.29 6.52 -18.79
CA LYS A 64 -3.30 6.85 -17.73
C LYS A 64 -3.84 6.69 -16.32
N SER A 65 -5.06 6.18 -16.14
CA SER A 65 -5.60 5.99 -14.79
C SER A 65 -6.59 4.83 -14.68
N VAL A 66 -6.67 4.24 -13.50
CA VAL A 66 -7.64 3.18 -13.17
C VAL A 66 -8.37 3.60 -11.90
N LEU A 67 -9.70 3.62 -11.98
CA LEU A 67 -10.58 3.88 -10.84
C LEU A 67 -10.97 2.54 -10.21
N VAL A 68 -10.72 2.40 -8.91
CA VAL A 68 -10.97 1.19 -8.14
C VAL A 68 -11.89 1.52 -6.98
N ARG A 69 -12.92 0.70 -6.76
CA ARG A 69 -13.72 0.73 -5.54
C ARG A 69 -13.48 -0.49 -4.69
N SER A 70 -13.48 -0.30 -3.38
CA SER A 70 -13.28 -1.39 -2.43
C SER A 70 -14.29 -1.33 -1.28
N LEU A 71 -14.61 -2.51 -0.74
CA LEU A 71 -15.34 -2.66 0.50
C LEU A 71 -14.46 -2.45 1.74
N LEU A 72 -13.13 -2.38 1.56
CA LEU A 72 -12.17 -2.11 2.62
C LEU A 72 -12.25 -0.66 3.10
N THR A 73 -11.85 -0.45 4.34
CA THR A 73 -11.60 0.90 4.85
C THR A 73 -10.41 1.54 4.10
N PRO A 74 -10.33 2.88 4.04
CA PRO A 74 -9.21 3.56 3.40
C PRO A 74 -7.85 3.16 3.97
N GLU A 75 -7.78 2.91 5.28
CA GLU A 75 -6.55 2.50 5.96
C GLU A 75 -6.12 1.09 5.55
N GLU A 76 -7.03 0.13 5.55
CA GLU A 76 -6.75 -1.25 5.11
C GLU A 76 -6.30 -1.28 3.65
N LEU A 77 -6.97 -0.54 2.77
CA LEU A 77 -6.61 -0.46 1.36
C LEU A 77 -5.23 0.20 1.18
N ALA A 78 -4.95 1.29 1.88
CA ALA A 78 -3.64 1.94 1.84
C ALA A 78 -2.52 1.01 2.36
N ASN A 79 -2.75 0.30 3.46
CA ASN A 79 -1.81 -0.68 4.00
C ASN A 79 -1.55 -1.84 3.05
N PHE A 80 -2.59 -2.35 2.40
CA PHE A 80 -2.45 -3.37 1.37
C PHE A 80 -1.55 -2.89 0.22
N VAL A 81 -1.80 -1.68 -0.30
CA VAL A 81 -0.99 -1.09 -1.38
C VAL A 81 0.46 -0.88 -0.94
N ARG A 82 0.70 -0.34 0.26
CA ARG A 82 2.06 -0.13 0.81
C ARG A 82 2.89 -1.42 0.82
N ALA A 83 2.26 -2.56 1.11
CA ALA A 83 2.96 -3.84 1.10
C ALA A 83 3.35 -4.34 -0.30
N ARG A 84 2.69 -3.85 -1.37
CA ARG A 84 2.92 -4.27 -2.77
C ARG A 84 3.71 -3.29 -3.61
N VAL A 85 3.97 -2.10 -3.10
CA VAL A 85 4.81 -1.11 -3.76
C VAL A 85 6.18 -1.03 -3.08
N LYS A 86 7.14 -0.46 -3.80
CA LYS A 86 8.46 -0.07 -3.32
C LYS A 86 8.73 1.36 -3.77
N GLU A 87 9.74 1.98 -3.15
CA GLU A 87 10.14 3.37 -3.44
C GLU A 87 9.00 4.37 -3.21
N GLY A 88 9.24 5.63 -3.57
CA GLY A 88 8.26 6.71 -3.51
C GLY A 88 8.03 7.28 -2.10
N THR A 89 7.05 8.18 -2.03
CA THR A 89 6.69 8.92 -0.81
C THR A 89 5.24 8.62 -0.46
N VAL A 90 4.98 8.36 0.82
CA VAL A 90 3.62 8.20 1.34
C VAL A 90 3.25 9.43 2.14
N THR A 91 2.24 10.16 1.67
CA THR A 91 1.71 11.36 2.30
C THR A 91 0.33 11.07 2.86
N PRO A 92 0.20 10.78 4.17
CA PRO A 92 -1.10 10.69 4.81
C PRO A 92 -1.70 12.09 4.96
N GLY A 93 -2.91 12.28 4.45
CA GLY A 93 -3.72 13.49 4.61
C GLY A 93 -4.93 13.25 5.52
N ALA A 94 -5.64 14.32 5.85
CA ALA A 94 -6.82 14.24 6.71
C ALA A 94 -7.98 13.44 6.07
N THR A 95 -8.08 13.46 4.75
CA THR A 95 -9.18 12.84 4.00
C THR A 95 -8.72 11.82 2.97
N SER A 96 -7.42 11.70 2.70
CA SER A 96 -6.89 10.75 1.74
C SER A 96 -5.45 10.37 2.09
N THR A 97 -5.01 9.23 1.58
CA THR A 97 -3.59 8.85 1.59
C THR A 97 -3.09 8.86 0.15
N VAL A 98 -2.02 9.61 -0.10
CA VAL A 98 -1.40 9.67 -1.42
C VAL A 98 -0.06 8.94 -1.36
N LEU A 99 0.19 8.07 -2.34
CA LEU A 99 1.46 7.40 -2.56
C LEU A 99 2.00 7.88 -3.91
N GLU A 100 3.09 8.65 -3.88
CA GLU A 100 3.65 9.30 -5.06
C GLU A 100 4.92 8.60 -5.52
N MET A 101 5.11 8.51 -6.84
CA MET A 101 6.31 7.96 -7.46
C MET A 101 6.64 6.53 -6.98
N VAL A 102 5.59 5.75 -6.70
CA VAL A 102 5.74 4.38 -6.21
C VAL A 102 5.88 3.40 -7.37
N VAL A 103 6.63 2.33 -7.14
CA VAL A 103 6.89 1.29 -8.14
C VAL A 103 6.23 -0.01 -7.67
N PRO A 104 5.34 -0.63 -8.47
CA PRO A 104 4.81 -1.96 -8.17
C PRO A 104 5.94 -2.99 -8.04
N ARG A 105 5.83 -3.92 -7.08
CA ARG A 105 6.83 -5.00 -6.94
C ARG A 105 6.84 -5.95 -8.14
N GLU A 106 5.70 -6.16 -8.78
CA GLU A 106 5.57 -7.04 -9.94
C GLU A 106 6.01 -6.38 -11.26
N ASP A 107 5.97 -5.05 -11.35
CA ASP A 107 6.36 -4.30 -12.56
C ASP A 107 7.25 -3.12 -12.19
N ALA A 108 8.56 -3.33 -12.30
CA ALA A 108 9.57 -2.32 -11.97
C ALA A 108 9.65 -1.17 -13.00
N ASN A 109 9.01 -1.31 -14.16
CA ASN A 109 9.09 -0.30 -15.23
C ASN A 109 8.02 0.78 -15.08
N LYS A 110 7.05 0.56 -14.18
CA LYS A 110 5.94 1.48 -13.96
C LYS A 110 6.17 2.35 -12.74
N LYS A 111 5.97 3.66 -12.92
CA LYS A 111 5.87 4.63 -11.82
C LYS A 111 4.43 5.05 -11.69
N LEU A 112 3.89 4.91 -10.49
CA LEU A 112 2.49 5.16 -10.21
C LEU A 112 2.34 6.29 -9.18
N THR A 113 1.24 7.02 -9.31
CA THR A 113 0.70 7.85 -8.24
C THR A 113 -0.65 7.28 -7.82
N ILE A 114 -0.78 6.91 -6.56
CA ILE A 114 -1.96 6.22 -6.02
C ILE A 114 -2.61 7.12 -4.97
N GLU A 115 -3.87 7.44 -5.16
CA GLU A 115 -4.68 8.19 -4.19
C GLU A 115 -5.74 7.25 -3.62
N VAL A 116 -5.79 7.11 -2.30
CA VAL A 116 -6.82 6.36 -1.58
C VAL A 116 -7.67 7.33 -0.77
N ARG A 117 -8.98 7.31 -0.97
CA ARG A 117 -9.94 8.21 -0.32
C ARG A 117 -11.17 7.47 0.21
N PRO A 118 -11.85 7.96 1.25
CA PRO A 118 -13.10 7.41 1.72
C PRO A 118 -14.20 7.64 0.70
N LEU A 119 -15.00 6.62 0.48
CA LEU A 119 -16.22 6.70 -0.27
C LEU A 119 -17.40 6.65 0.70
N ARG A 120 -18.12 7.76 0.82
CA ARG A 120 -19.35 7.82 1.63
C ARG A 120 -20.52 7.32 0.78
N LEU A 121 -20.85 6.05 0.94
CA LEU A 121 -21.99 5.44 0.25
C LEU A 121 -22.79 4.58 1.26
N GLY A 122 -23.92 5.11 1.71
CA GLY A 122 -24.79 4.45 2.69
C GLY A 122 -24.22 4.47 4.11
N ASP A 123 -24.43 3.37 4.84
CA ASP A 123 -24.14 3.16 6.27
C ASP A 123 -22.73 2.63 6.56
N GLY A 124 -21.92 2.32 5.52
CA GLY A 124 -20.59 1.74 5.67
C GLY A 124 -19.44 2.65 5.23
N THR A 125 -18.28 2.50 5.87
CA THR A 125 -17.02 3.14 5.44
C THR A 125 -16.41 2.32 4.32
N LYS A 126 -16.58 2.75 3.08
CA LYS A 126 -15.95 2.16 1.90
C LYS A 126 -14.79 3.03 1.45
N SER A 127 -13.99 2.52 0.52
CA SER A 127 -12.88 3.28 -0.06
C SER A 127 -12.91 3.27 -1.58
N GLU A 128 -12.34 4.33 -2.13
CA GLU A 128 -12.08 4.48 -3.54
C GLU A 128 -10.59 4.76 -3.72
N MET A 129 -10.00 4.18 -4.76
CA MET A 129 -8.60 4.35 -5.09
C MET A 129 -8.46 4.74 -6.56
N VAL A 130 -7.65 5.76 -6.82
CA VAL A 130 -7.27 6.18 -8.16
C VAL A 130 -5.80 5.85 -8.35
N VAL A 131 -5.51 4.95 -9.28
CA VAL A 131 -4.14 4.59 -9.67
C VAL A 131 -3.82 5.33 -10.96
N ARG A 132 -2.78 6.17 -10.97
CA ARG A 132 -2.34 6.91 -12.17
C ARG A 132 -0.97 6.40 -12.61
N ASP A 133 -0.81 6.13 -13.91
CA ASP A 133 0.49 5.86 -14.51
C ASP A 133 1.22 7.19 -14.76
N THR A 134 2.30 7.40 -14.02
CA THR A 134 3.18 8.57 -14.09
C THR A 134 4.56 8.21 -14.66
N THR A 135 4.66 7.06 -15.34
CA THR A 135 5.89 6.63 -16.00
C THR A 135 6.29 7.65 -17.08
N PRO A 136 7.50 8.22 -17.01
CA PRO A 136 8.00 9.10 -18.06
C PRO A 136 8.04 8.38 -19.42
N PRO A 137 7.82 9.09 -20.54
CA PRO A 137 8.03 8.49 -21.85
C PRO A 137 9.48 8.00 -21.98
N PRO A 138 9.72 6.87 -22.68
CA PRO A 138 11.07 6.36 -22.87
C PRO A 138 11.95 7.44 -23.51
N PHE A 139 13.12 7.67 -22.93
CA PHE A 139 14.11 8.55 -23.52
C PHE A 139 14.61 7.91 -24.81
N GLU A 140 14.60 8.64 -25.92
CA GLU A 140 15.09 8.18 -27.23
C GLU A 140 16.50 8.76 -27.45
N PRO A 141 17.57 8.12 -26.94
CA PRO A 141 18.93 8.68 -26.96
C PRO A 141 19.51 8.81 -28.37
N ASN A 142 19.00 8.04 -29.33
CA ASN A 142 19.54 7.96 -30.68
C ASN A 142 18.94 9.00 -31.65
N LEU A 143 17.99 9.83 -31.22
CA LEU A 143 17.48 10.91 -32.06
C LEU A 143 18.35 12.15 -31.88
N SER A 144 18.88 12.64 -33.00
CA SER A 144 19.49 13.97 -33.07
C SER A 144 18.44 15.02 -32.68
N ASN A 145 18.90 16.21 -32.27
CA ASN A 145 17.96 17.30 -31.95
C ASN A 145 17.01 17.59 -33.13
N GLU A 146 17.51 17.58 -34.36
CA GLU A 146 16.69 17.78 -35.57
C GLU A 146 15.55 16.75 -35.70
N GLU A 147 15.83 15.48 -35.43
CA GLU A 147 14.83 14.42 -35.53
C GLU A 147 13.79 14.49 -34.41
N ARG A 148 14.19 14.95 -33.20
CA ARG A 148 13.26 15.22 -32.10
C ARG A 148 12.29 16.35 -32.44
N TRP A 149 12.80 17.45 -32.99
CA TRP A 149 11.96 18.57 -33.43
C TRP A 149 11.01 18.11 -34.54
N LYS A 150 11.51 17.37 -35.54
CA LYS A 150 10.68 16.86 -36.65
C LYS A 150 9.54 15.95 -36.16
N LYS A 151 9.80 15.07 -35.19
CA LYS A 151 8.78 14.21 -34.57
C LYS A 151 7.74 15.01 -33.77
N ALA A 152 8.12 16.14 -33.21
CA ALA A 152 7.22 17.11 -32.58
C ALA A 152 6.48 18.02 -33.59
N GLY A 153 6.68 17.82 -34.90
CA GLY A 153 6.08 18.67 -35.95
C GLY A 153 6.74 20.04 -36.10
N LEU A 154 7.95 20.20 -35.57
CA LEU A 154 8.69 21.46 -35.53
C LEU A 154 9.99 21.34 -36.33
N ALA A 155 10.36 22.40 -37.03
CA ALA A 155 11.69 22.56 -37.60
C ALA A 155 12.69 22.85 -36.47
N PRO A 156 13.99 22.57 -36.66
CA PRO A 156 15.03 22.83 -35.66
C PRO A 156 15.15 24.32 -35.26
N ASN A 157 14.58 25.25 -36.03
CA ASN A 157 14.45 26.66 -35.71
C ASN A 157 13.17 27.01 -34.91
N GLY A 158 12.35 26.02 -34.54
CA GLY A 158 11.09 26.18 -33.81
C GLY A 158 9.88 26.55 -34.67
N GLN A 159 9.99 26.60 -36.00
CA GLN A 159 8.84 26.83 -36.88
C GLN A 159 8.04 25.54 -37.10
N LEU A 160 6.71 25.61 -37.20
CA LEU A 160 5.91 24.44 -37.58
C LEU A 160 6.30 23.97 -38.98
N LEU A 161 6.60 22.67 -39.12
CA LEU A 161 6.97 22.08 -40.41
C LEU A 161 5.78 21.98 -41.38
N ASP A 162 4.55 21.90 -40.86
CA ASP A 162 3.35 21.84 -41.70
C ASP A 162 2.15 22.55 -41.05
N PRO A 163 1.84 23.80 -41.46
CA PRO A 163 0.69 24.55 -40.94
C PRO A 163 -0.67 23.96 -41.32
N LYS A 164 -0.74 23.01 -42.27
CA LYS A 164 -1.99 22.48 -42.81
C LYS A 164 -2.54 21.23 -42.13
N HIS A 165 -1.86 20.67 -41.13
CA HIS A 165 -2.27 19.44 -40.42
C HIS A 165 -2.95 19.68 -39.05
N LEU A 166 -3.53 20.87 -38.82
CA LEU A 166 -4.21 21.25 -37.57
C LEU A 166 -5.75 21.29 -37.69
N GLU A 167 -6.34 20.56 -38.64
CA GLU A 167 -7.81 20.37 -38.71
C GLU A 167 -8.26 19.02 -38.13
#